data_AF-A0A8C1RPF6-F1
#
_entry.id   AF-A0A8C1RPF6-F1
#
_cell.length_a   1.000
_cell.length_b   1.000
_cell.length_c   1.000
_cell.angle_alpha   90.00
_cell.angle_beta   90.00
_cell.angle_gamma   90.00
#
_symmetry.space_group_name_H-M   'P 1'
#
loop_
_entity.id
_entity.type
_entity.pdbx_description
1 polymer ?
#
loop_
_entity_poly.entity_id
_entity_poly.type
_entity_poly.pdbx_seq_one_letter_code
_entity_poly.pdbx_strand_id
1 'polypeptide(L)'
;MHSLISIALLFLGASLAASLFLPDSLELRQIMQRYQDELEPNGTKADVPLRSRRAIRWSDREEILQLHNKLRGAVYPTASNMEYMVWDDELEKSATYWAEQCQWEHGPKDLLMSIGQNLAVHWGRYRSPAYHVQAWYDEEKDYTYPYPHECNPWCPERCSGPMCTHYTQLVWATTNRVGCAVHTCSRINVWGEVWENAIYLVCNYSPKGNWIGEAPYRTGRPCSQCPPSYGGGCRNNLCYKVITHGNPERHESPDMNEVEKPQEPVQPWTTPTKPQPKPSFPQKPANCETKMRDKCKGAACNRYNCPANCLNKKGKVWGTLYYDVQSSICRAAIHYGIIDNNGGLVDVTRKDNFPFFVKATKNGVESFSKYKPGNAFTVSRVEEQTIDCYTTVAEICPFKASTSHCPRVFCPANCINEPSYWAPVVGSNIYGDGSSICRAAIHSGVIKASGGYVDLLALDKRKSYTGTLKNGIQSERYTSSALDSSLRFLSVTQFSGQKP
;
A
#
# COMPACT_ATOMS: atom_id res chain seq x y z
N MET A 1 -35.09 23.75 -51.51
CA MET A 1 -36.52 23.38 -51.44
C MET A 1 -36.64 21.88 -51.76
N HIS A 2 -37.77 21.24 -51.47
CA HIS A 2 -37.80 19.78 -51.21
C HIS A 2 -37.66 18.85 -52.42
N SER A 3 -36.87 17.78 -52.23
CA SER A 3 -36.85 16.49 -52.94
C SER A 3 -35.87 15.57 -52.16
N LEU A 4 -36.05 14.26 -52.02
CA LEU A 4 -37.12 13.35 -52.46
C LEU A 4 -37.35 12.24 -51.40
N ILE A 5 -38.38 11.42 -51.57
CA ILE A 5 -38.85 10.45 -50.55
C ILE A 5 -38.05 9.14 -50.58
N SER A 6 -37.90 8.51 -49.41
CA SER A 6 -37.18 7.26 -49.18
C SER A 6 -37.68 6.07 -50.03
N ILE A 7 -36.75 5.26 -50.54
CA ILE A 7 -36.99 3.89 -50.97
C ILE A 7 -36.18 2.97 -50.07
N ALA A 8 -36.87 2.13 -49.28
CA ALA A 8 -36.23 1.08 -48.49
C ALA A 8 -36.13 -0.19 -49.34
N LEU A 9 -34.91 -0.72 -49.50
CA LEU A 9 -34.65 -1.96 -50.22
C LEU A 9 -33.93 -2.96 -49.31
N LEU A 10 -34.63 -4.05 -49.00
CA LEU A 10 -34.08 -5.22 -48.32
C LEU A 10 -33.09 -5.94 -49.24
N PHE A 11 -31.85 -6.13 -48.78
CA PHE A 11 -30.96 -7.15 -49.32
C PHE A 11 -30.29 -7.92 -48.18
N LEU A 12 -30.49 -9.24 -48.17
CA LEU A 12 -29.70 -10.13 -47.32
C LEU A 12 -28.30 -10.25 -47.93
N GLY A 13 -27.27 -9.98 -47.14
CA GLY A 13 -25.88 -10.31 -47.45
C GLY A 13 -25.34 -11.26 -46.38
N ALA A 14 -25.20 -12.54 -46.70
CA ALA A 14 -24.56 -13.49 -45.81
C ALA A 14 -23.03 -13.32 -45.88
N SER A 15 -22.40 -12.93 -44.77
CA SER A 15 -20.94 -12.87 -44.63
C SER A 15 -20.42 -14.11 -43.91
N LEU A 16 -19.33 -14.70 -44.43
CA LEU A 16 -18.78 -15.97 -43.95
C LEU A 16 -18.30 -15.87 -42.50
N ALA A 17 -18.58 -16.92 -41.71
CA ALA A 17 -17.85 -17.19 -40.48
C ALA A 17 -16.43 -17.63 -40.81
N ALA A 18 -15.51 -16.68 -40.94
CA ALA A 18 -14.07 -16.94 -41.03
C ALA A 18 -13.56 -17.43 -39.65
N SER A 19 -13.75 -18.72 -39.37
CA SER A 19 -13.22 -19.37 -38.17
C SER A 19 -11.70 -19.23 -38.13
N LEU A 20 -11.20 -18.38 -37.23
CA LEU A 20 -9.76 -18.28 -36.96
C LEU A 20 -9.29 -19.59 -36.33
N PHE A 21 -8.68 -20.44 -37.15
CA PHE A 21 -8.00 -21.65 -36.71
C PHE A 21 -6.83 -21.26 -35.80
N LEU A 22 -7.02 -21.43 -34.49
CA LEU A 22 -5.90 -21.48 -33.56
C LEU A 22 -5.02 -22.69 -33.92
N PRO A 23 -3.69 -22.56 -33.92
CA PRO A 23 -2.79 -23.65 -34.29
C PRO A 23 -2.96 -24.83 -33.32
N ASP A 24 -3.08 -26.01 -33.90
CA ASP A 24 -3.56 -27.23 -33.27
C ASP A 24 -2.49 -27.85 -32.33
N SER A 25 -2.39 -27.33 -31.10
CA SER A 25 -1.37 -27.80 -30.15
C SER A 25 -1.75 -29.14 -29.50
N LEU A 26 -0.87 -30.12 -29.64
CA LEU A 26 -1.04 -31.47 -29.08
C LEU A 26 -1.18 -31.46 -27.56
N GLU A 27 -0.51 -30.51 -26.88
CA GLU A 27 -0.61 -30.29 -25.43
C GLU A 27 -2.03 -29.87 -25.02
N LEU A 28 -2.67 -28.96 -25.75
CA LEU A 28 -4.06 -28.54 -25.45
C LEU A 28 -5.02 -29.71 -25.63
N ARG A 29 -4.84 -30.55 -26.66
CA ARG A 29 -5.62 -31.79 -26.83
C ARG A 29 -5.42 -32.75 -25.64
N GLN A 30 -4.19 -32.98 -25.20
CA GLN A 30 -3.86 -33.83 -24.03
C GLN A 30 -4.31 -33.26 -22.67
N ILE A 31 -4.59 -31.96 -22.60
CA ILE A 31 -5.25 -31.33 -21.45
C ILE A 31 -6.78 -31.55 -21.57
N MET A 32 -7.39 -31.19 -22.69
CA MET A 32 -8.85 -31.31 -22.88
C MET A 32 -9.37 -32.75 -22.79
N GLN A 33 -8.63 -33.72 -23.33
CA GLN A 33 -9.04 -35.12 -23.34
C GLN A 33 -9.16 -35.71 -21.92
N ARG A 34 -8.34 -35.25 -20.96
CA ARG A 34 -8.43 -35.62 -19.54
C ARG A 34 -9.67 -35.06 -18.82
N TYR A 35 -10.44 -34.16 -19.43
CA TYR A 35 -11.68 -33.62 -18.85
C TYR A 35 -12.96 -34.29 -19.36
N GLN A 36 -12.87 -35.21 -20.34
CA GLN A 36 -14.06 -35.89 -20.87
C GLN A 36 -14.43 -37.16 -20.08
N ASP A 37 -13.45 -37.81 -19.43
CA ASP A 37 -13.65 -39.03 -18.66
C ASP A 37 -14.35 -38.81 -17.29
N GLU A 38 -14.45 -37.56 -16.80
CA GLU A 38 -15.11 -37.23 -15.51
C GLU A 38 -16.63 -36.94 -15.63
N LEU A 39 -17.26 -37.13 -16.80
CA LEU A 39 -18.61 -36.62 -17.08
C LEU A 39 -19.72 -37.66 -17.29
N GLU A 40 -19.45 -38.96 -17.12
CA GLU A 40 -20.48 -40.03 -17.14
C GLU A 40 -21.01 -40.33 -15.72
N PRO A 41 -22.31 -40.09 -15.42
CA PRO A 41 -22.85 -40.19 -14.06
C PRO A 41 -23.59 -41.52 -13.81
N ASN A 42 -23.05 -42.36 -12.92
CA ASN A 42 -23.77 -43.56 -12.46
C ASN A 42 -23.53 -43.81 -10.95
N GLY A 43 -24.52 -43.49 -10.11
CA GLY A 43 -24.40 -43.58 -8.65
C GLY A 43 -25.45 -42.76 -7.88
N THR A 44 -26.43 -43.47 -7.32
CA THR A 44 -27.59 -43.01 -6.53
C THR A 44 -27.39 -41.88 -5.50
N LYS A 45 -28.48 -41.13 -5.26
CA LYS A 45 -28.62 -40.02 -4.28
C LYS A 45 -28.15 -40.36 -2.86
N ALA A 46 -27.46 -39.39 -2.24
CA ALA A 46 -27.45 -39.10 -0.80
C ALA A 46 -27.45 -37.58 -0.63
N ASP A 47 -27.83 -37.05 0.55
CA ASP A 47 -28.07 -35.62 0.74
C ASP A 47 -26.79 -34.75 0.62
N VAL A 48 -26.90 -33.65 -0.12
CA VAL A 48 -25.80 -32.68 -0.33
C VAL A 48 -26.25 -31.27 0.08
N PRO A 49 -25.75 -30.73 1.21
CA PRO A 49 -25.94 -29.33 1.56
C PRO A 49 -25.37 -28.38 0.50
N LEU A 50 -25.95 -27.17 0.37
CA LEU A 50 -25.64 -26.24 -0.72
C LEU A 50 -24.13 -25.98 -0.87
N ARG A 51 -23.58 -26.30 -2.05
CA ARG A 51 -22.17 -26.11 -2.44
C ARG A 51 -21.80 -24.64 -2.70
N SER A 52 -22.07 -23.74 -1.76
CA SER A 52 -21.70 -22.32 -1.85
C SER A 52 -20.27 -22.03 -1.35
N ARG A 53 -19.32 -22.92 -1.70
CA ARG A 53 -17.90 -22.83 -1.35
C ARG A 53 -17.03 -23.51 -2.42
N ARG A 54 -16.86 -22.86 -3.58
CA ARG A 54 -15.77 -23.19 -4.50
C ARG A 54 -14.73 -22.08 -4.44
N ALA A 55 -13.57 -22.41 -3.86
CA ALA A 55 -12.33 -21.72 -4.23
C ALA A 55 -12.10 -21.90 -5.74
N ILE A 56 -11.32 -21.00 -6.35
CA ILE A 56 -10.94 -21.12 -7.75
C ILE A 56 -10.21 -22.46 -7.98
N ARG A 57 -10.47 -23.15 -9.09
CA ARG A 57 -9.82 -24.44 -9.33
C ARG A 57 -8.34 -24.20 -9.65
N TRP A 58 -7.50 -25.15 -9.29
CA TRP A 58 -6.07 -25.13 -9.65
C TRP A 58 -5.85 -25.02 -11.16
N SER A 59 -6.70 -25.68 -11.97
CA SER A 59 -6.71 -25.55 -13.43
C SER A 59 -6.89 -24.10 -13.88
N ASP A 60 -7.84 -23.40 -13.27
CA ASP A 60 -8.28 -22.08 -13.69
C ASP A 60 -7.24 -21.03 -13.26
N ARG A 61 -6.65 -21.19 -12.07
CA ARG A 61 -5.47 -20.46 -11.59
C ARG A 61 -4.30 -20.54 -12.56
N GLU A 62 -3.98 -21.75 -13.02
CA GLU A 62 -2.86 -21.97 -13.94
C GLU A 62 -3.19 -21.42 -15.34
N GLU A 63 -4.40 -21.62 -15.85
CA GLU A 63 -4.89 -21.04 -17.12
C GLU A 63 -4.78 -19.50 -17.11
N ILE A 64 -5.25 -18.84 -16.04
CA ILE A 64 -5.11 -17.39 -15.83
C ILE A 64 -3.64 -16.97 -15.82
N LEU A 65 -2.78 -17.64 -15.03
CA LEU A 65 -1.38 -17.24 -14.84
C LEU A 65 -0.55 -17.43 -16.12
N GLN A 66 -0.75 -18.53 -16.83
CA GLN A 66 -0.10 -18.80 -18.10
C GLN A 66 -0.54 -17.79 -19.17
N LEU A 67 -1.84 -17.47 -19.25
CA LEU A 67 -2.33 -16.49 -20.22
C LEU A 67 -1.80 -15.08 -19.92
N HIS A 68 -1.81 -14.63 -18.66
CA HIS A 68 -1.19 -13.36 -18.26
C HIS A 68 0.26 -13.25 -18.74
N ASN A 69 1.09 -14.26 -18.45
CA ASN A 69 2.49 -14.25 -18.85
C ASN A 69 2.67 -14.34 -20.37
N LYS A 70 1.89 -15.17 -21.07
CA LYS A 70 1.89 -15.27 -22.53
C LYS A 70 1.61 -13.91 -23.19
N LEU A 71 0.60 -13.20 -22.71
CA LEU A 71 0.18 -11.89 -23.22
C LEU A 71 1.21 -10.79 -22.89
N ARG A 72 1.71 -10.75 -21.65
CA ARG A 72 2.78 -9.83 -21.21
C ARG A 72 4.07 -10.00 -22.04
N GLY A 73 4.41 -11.23 -22.44
CA GLY A 73 5.55 -11.51 -23.31
C GLY A 73 5.34 -11.18 -24.79
N ALA A 74 4.12 -10.84 -25.21
CA ALA A 74 3.72 -10.63 -26.60
C ALA A 74 3.32 -9.18 -26.94
N VAL A 75 3.43 -8.24 -26.00
CA VAL A 75 2.99 -6.85 -26.18
C VAL A 75 3.75 -6.10 -27.30
N TYR A 76 3.03 -5.21 -27.97
CA TYR A 76 3.57 -4.24 -28.91
C TYR A 76 3.27 -2.80 -28.43
N PRO A 77 4.23 -1.85 -28.48
CA PRO A 77 5.66 -2.03 -28.73
C PRO A 77 6.33 -2.95 -27.69
N THR A 78 7.46 -3.57 -28.02
CA THR A 78 8.08 -4.58 -27.14
C THR A 78 8.57 -3.97 -25.83
N ALA A 79 8.26 -4.64 -24.71
CA ALA A 79 8.62 -4.20 -23.36
C ALA A 79 10.04 -4.66 -22.95
N SER A 80 10.87 -3.74 -22.48
CA SER A 80 12.25 -4.00 -22.04
C SER A 80 12.38 -4.45 -20.57
N ASN A 81 11.35 -4.20 -19.75
CA ASN A 81 11.38 -4.36 -18.29
C ASN A 81 10.21 -5.20 -17.73
N MET A 82 9.50 -5.95 -18.57
CA MET A 82 8.30 -6.70 -18.18
C MET A 82 8.63 -7.84 -17.20
N GLU A 83 8.17 -7.77 -15.95
CA GLU A 83 8.44 -8.81 -14.95
C GLU A 83 7.56 -10.06 -15.17
N TYR A 84 8.13 -11.24 -14.95
CA TYR A 84 7.35 -12.49 -14.88
C TYR A 84 6.38 -12.45 -13.71
N MET A 85 5.12 -12.76 -13.99
CA MET A 85 4.03 -12.74 -13.02
C MET A 85 3.91 -14.12 -12.37
N VAL A 86 3.79 -14.16 -11.04
CA VAL A 86 3.48 -15.35 -10.25
C VAL A 86 2.09 -15.26 -9.64
N TRP A 87 1.49 -16.40 -9.28
CA TRP A 87 0.28 -16.39 -8.47
C TRP A 87 0.58 -15.97 -7.03
N ASP A 88 -0.37 -15.31 -6.38
CA ASP A 88 -0.30 -14.90 -4.99
C ASP A 88 -1.60 -15.26 -4.25
N ASP A 89 -1.48 -16.21 -3.32
CA ASP A 89 -2.62 -16.79 -2.60
C ASP A 89 -3.29 -15.78 -1.65
N GLU A 90 -2.65 -14.64 -1.31
CA GLU A 90 -3.26 -13.57 -0.51
C GLU A 90 -4.08 -12.62 -1.38
N LEU A 91 -3.64 -12.37 -2.63
CA LEU A 91 -4.44 -11.67 -3.63
C LEU A 91 -5.69 -12.48 -4.01
N GLU A 92 -5.56 -13.80 -4.11
CA GLU A 92 -6.68 -14.76 -4.29
C GLU A 92 -7.69 -14.66 -3.13
N LYS A 93 -7.24 -14.75 -1.86
CA LYS A 93 -8.12 -14.62 -0.69
C LYS A 93 -8.85 -13.27 -0.67
N SER A 94 -8.13 -12.18 -0.99
CA SER A 94 -8.73 -10.85 -1.09
C SER A 94 -9.69 -10.72 -2.28
N ALA A 95 -9.52 -11.50 -3.34
CA ALA A 95 -10.44 -11.54 -4.47
C ALA A 95 -11.70 -12.34 -4.11
N THR A 96 -11.55 -13.48 -3.42
CA THR A 96 -12.66 -14.31 -2.93
C THR A 96 -13.57 -13.50 -2.03
N TYR A 97 -13.00 -12.82 -1.02
CA TYR A 97 -13.75 -11.97 -0.11
C TYR A 97 -14.58 -10.89 -0.84
N TRP A 98 -14.04 -10.31 -1.93
CA TRP A 98 -14.75 -9.30 -2.71
C TRP A 98 -15.81 -9.89 -3.64
N ALA A 99 -15.50 -10.99 -4.33
CA ALA A 99 -16.41 -11.68 -5.22
C ALA A 99 -17.66 -12.21 -4.47
N GLU A 100 -17.48 -12.67 -3.23
CA GLU A 100 -18.55 -13.07 -2.30
C GLU A 100 -19.52 -11.93 -1.91
N GLN A 101 -19.16 -10.66 -2.09
CA GLN A 101 -20.07 -9.53 -1.82
C GLN A 101 -21.13 -9.34 -2.91
N CYS A 102 -20.91 -9.90 -4.12
CA CYS A 102 -21.78 -9.74 -5.28
C CYS A 102 -22.15 -8.28 -5.61
N GLN A 103 -21.17 -7.39 -5.47
CA GLN A 103 -21.26 -5.97 -5.80
C GLN A 103 -20.41 -5.68 -7.04
N TRP A 104 -21.03 -5.11 -8.08
CA TRP A 104 -20.34 -4.65 -9.30
C TRP A 104 -19.72 -3.26 -9.09
N GLU A 105 -18.83 -3.17 -8.10
CA GLU A 105 -17.90 -2.05 -7.92
C GLU A 105 -16.52 -2.58 -7.52
N HIS A 106 -15.49 -1.73 -7.61
CA HIS A 106 -14.15 -2.08 -7.14
C HIS A 106 -14.05 -2.02 -5.62
N GLY A 107 -13.32 -2.96 -5.01
CA GLY A 107 -13.09 -2.95 -3.56
C GLY A 107 -12.35 -4.17 -2.99
N PRO A 108 -12.23 -4.25 -1.65
CA PRO A 108 -12.67 -3.24 -0.69
C PRO A 108 -11.80 -1.96 -0.79
N LYS A 109 -12.42 -0.80 -0.58
CA LYS A 109 -11.85 0.52 -0.91
C LYS A 109 -10.52 0.84 -0.20
N ASP A 110 -10.30 0.30 1.01
CA ASP A 110 -9.03 0.35 1.75
C ASP A 110 -7.83 -0.27 1.01
N LEU A 111 -8.06 -1.27 0.13
CA LEU A 111 -6.99 -2.01 -0.55
C LEU A 111 -6.63 -1.43 -1.92
N LEU A 112 -7.57 -0.80 -2.62
CA LEU A 112 -7.41 -0.24 -3.98
C LEU A 112 -6.34 0.85 -4.11
N MET A 113 -5.84 1.38 -2.98
CA MET A 113 -4.70 2.30 -2.93
C MET A 113 -3.35 1.57 -3.07
N SER A 114 -3.33 0.24 -2.92
CA SER A 114 -2.11 -0.59 -2.82
C SER A 114 -2.05 -1.77 -3.79
N ILE A 115 -3.21 -2.26 -4.23
CA ILE A 115 -3.37 -3.28 -5.28
C ILE A 115 -4.13 -2.71 -6.48
N GLY A 116 -3.85 -3.25 -7.66
CA GLY A 116 -4.75 -3.11 -8.81
C GLY A 116 -5.87 -4.15 -8.76
N GLN A 117 -6.94 -3.93 -9.52
CA GLN A 117 -8.05 -4.88 -9.61
C GLN A 117 -8.75 -4.79 -10.96
N ASN A 118 -8.92 -5.93 -11.64
CA ASN A 118 -9.77 -6.06 -12.82
C ASN A 118 -11.01 -6.87 -12.45
N LEU A 119 -12.16 -6.52 -13.05
CA LEU A 119 -13.46 -7.12 -12.79
C LEU A 119 -14.06 -7.63 -14.10
N ALA A 120 -14.74 -8.78 -14.06
CA ALA A 120 -15.52 -9.29 -15.19
C ALA A 120 -16.75 -10.05 -14.70
N VAL A 121 -17.88 -9.89 -15.37
CA VAL A 121 -19.13 -10.57 -15.04
C VAL A 121 -19.79 -11.11 -16.31
N HIS A 122 -20.35 -12.31 -16.24
CA HIS A 122 -21.15 -12.89 -17.32
C HIS A 122 -22.31 -13.73 -16.77
N TRP A 123 -23.30 -14.00 -17.61
CA TRP A 123 -24.45 -14.85 -17.29
C TRP A 123 -24.79 -15.77 -18.49
N GLY A 124 -25.62 -16.78 -18.25
CA GLY A 124 -26.01 -17.74 -19.28
C GLY A 124 -24.92 -18.78 -19.58
N ARG A 125 -24.28 -18.70 -20.76
CA ARG A 125 -23.31 -19.72 -21.20
C ARG A 125 -21.98 -19.59 -20.44
N TYR A 126 -21.48 -20.73 -19.94
CA TYR A 126 -20.18 -20.83 -19.28
C TYR A 126 -19.03 -20.27 -20.13
N ARG A 127 -18.15 -19.51 -19.48
CA ARG A 127 -16.83 -19.06 -19.97
C ARG A 127 -15.76 -19.47 -18.97
N SER A 128 -14.59 -19.93 -19.42
CA SER A 128 -13.45 -20.12 -18.51
C SER A 128 -12.94 -18.76 -18.02
N PRO A 129 -12.26 -18.68 -16.86
CA PRO A 129 -11.72 -17.40 -16.38
C PRO A 129 -10.73 -16.76 -17.36
N ALA A 130 -9.98 -17.55 -18.14
CA ALA A 130 -9.10 -17.04 -19.18
C ALA A 130 -9.82 -16.33 -20.33
N TYR A 131 -11.10 -16.64 -20.61
CA TYR A 131 -11.90 -15.86 -21.57
C TYR A 131 -12.01 -14.39 -21.16
N HIS A 132 -12.13 -14.11 -19.85
CA HIS A 132 -12.19 -12.75 -19.33
C HIS A 132 -10.82 -12.07 -19.31
N VAL A 133 -9.75 -12.83 -19.04
CA VAL A 133 -8.36 -12.34 -19.15
C VAL A 133 -8.04 -11.94 -20.60
N GLN A 134 -8.51 -12.72 -21.59
CA GLN A 134 -8.40 -12.37 -23.00
C GLN A 134 -9.26 -11.14 -23.31
N ALA A 135 -10.52 -11.07 -22.86
CA ALA A 135 -11.38 -9.91 -23.10
C ALA A 135 -10.84 -8.60 -22.48
N TRP A 136 -10.14 -8.67 -21.34
CA TRP A 136 -9.39 -7.53 -20.78
C TRP A 136 -8.17 -7.16 -21.62
N TYR A 137 -7.49 -8.13 -22.25
CA TYR A 137 -6.39 -7.86 -23.16
C TYR A 137 -6.88 -7.28 -24.49
N ASP A 138 -8.04 -7.70 -24.98
CA ASP A 138 -8.63 -7.25 -26.24
C ASP A 138 -9.03 -5.76 -26.24
N GLU A 139 -8.84 -5.04 -25.13
CA GLU A 139 -8.82 -3.57 -25.08
C GLU A 139 -7.56 -2.97 -25.76
N GLU A 140 -6.52 -3.77 -26.03
CA GLU A 140 -5.28 -3.37 -26.72
C GLU A 140 -5.54 -2.66 -28.05
N LYS A 141 -6.52 -3.14 -28.82
CA LYS A 141 -6.97 -2.55 -30.10
C LYS A 141 -7.43 -1.08 -29.99
N ASP A 142 -7.85 -0.69 -28.79
CA ASP A 142 -8.39 0.63 -28.46
C ASP A 142 -7.38 1.50 -27.70
N TYR A 143 -6.22 0.95 -27.33
CA TYR A 143 -5.18 1.61 -26.56
C TYR A 143 -4.04 2.09 -27.46
N THR A 144 -3.61 3.35 -27.31
CA THR A 144 -2.40 3.86 -27.96
C THR A 144 -1.28 4.04 -26.94
N TYR A 145 -0.21 3.26 -27.08
CA TYR A 145 0.96 3.34 -26.19
C TYR A 145 1.64 4.73 -26.27
N PRO A 146 1.84 5.43 -25.13
CA PRO A 146 2.51 6.73 -25.08
C PRO A 146 4.03 6.58 -25.08
N TYR A 147 4.70 7.12 -26.09
CA TYR A 147 6.15 7.04 -26.22
C TYR A 147 6.86 8.02 -25.27
N PRO A 148 8.12 7.76 -24.86
CA PRO A 148 8.83 8.59 -23.87
C PRO A 148 8.98 10.08 -24.23
N HIS A 149 8.87 10.45 -25.50
CA HIS A 149 8.91 11.85 -25.95
C HIS A 149 7.57 12.59 -25.78
N GLU A 150 6.47 11.87 -25.54
CA GLU A 150 5.14 12.42 -25.25
C GLU A 150 4.94 12.66 -23.73
N CYS A 151 5.75 12.02 -22.89
CA CYS A 151 5.62 12.03 -21.43
C CYS A 151 6.34 13.23 -20.79
N ASN A 152 5.68 14.38 -20.69
CA ASN A 152 6.27 15.58 -20.09
C ASN A 152 5.22 16.50 -19.40
N PRO A 153 5.19 16.61 -18.06
CA PRO A 153 5.84 15.73 -17.07
C PRO A 153 5.14 14.37 -16.91
N TRP A 154 3.96 14.20 -17.53
CA TRP A 154 3.11 13.01 -17.47
C TRP A 154 2.90 12.44 -18.88
N CYS A 155 2.78 11.12 -19.00
CA CYS A 155 2.34 10.46 -20.24
C CYS A 155 0.85 10.75 -20.54
N PRO A 156 0.46 10.96 -21.82
CA PRO A 156 -0.94 11.12 -22.19
C PRO A 156 -1.70 9.80 -22.09
N GLU A 157 -2.92 9.83 -21.55
CA GLU A 157 -3.86 8.72 -21.63
C GLU A 157 -4.55 8.73 -22.99
N ARG A 158 -4.46 7.63 -23.75
CA ARG A 158 -5.00 7.48 -25.10
C ARG A 158 -5.80 6.18 -25.21
N CYS A 159 -7.13 6.28 -25.09
CA CYS A 159 -8.07 5.19 -25.28
C CYS A 159 -9.18 5.63 -26.25
N SER A 160 -9.44 4.87 -27.32
CA SER A 160 -10.57 5.10 -28.25
C SER A 160 -11.84 4.35 -27.87
N GLY A 161 -11.70 3.28 -27.08
CA GLY A 161 -12.78 2.41 -26.64
C GLY A 161 -13.46 2.88 -25.35
N PRO A 162 -14.46 2.13 -24.87
CA PRO A 162 -15.13 2.42 -23.59
C PRO A 162 -14.27 2.12 -22.36
N MET A 163 -13.19 1.34 -22.53
CA MET A 163 -12.25 0.98 -21.48
C MET A 163 -10.91 0.52 -22.09
N CYS A 164 -9.80 0.93 -21.47
CA CYS A 164 -8.45 0.40 -21.75
C CYS A 164 -7.66 0.05 -20.48
N THR A 165 -8.27 0.20 -19.29
CA THR A 165 -7.56 0.11 -18.02
C THR A 165 -7.34 -1.33 -17.54
N HIS A 166 -8.12 -2.29 -18.05
CA HIS A 166 -7.90 -3.69 -17.73
C HIS A 166 -6.69 -4.24 -18.49
N TYR A 167 -6.53 -3.86 -19.76
CA TYR A 167 -5.33 -4.15 -20.55
C TYR A 167 -4.09 -3.58 -19.89
N THR A 168 -4.07 -2.27 -19.58
CA THR A 168 -2.86 -1.62 -19.04
C THR A 168 -2.43 -2.20 -17.69
N GLN A 169 -3.38 -2.65 -16.84
CA GLN A 169 -3.04 -3.37 -15.61
C GLN A 169 -2.49 -4.78 -15.89
N LEU A 170 -3.08 -5.53 -16.82
CA LEU A 170 -2.60 -6.86 -17.22
C LEU A 170 -1.14 -6.79 -17.72
N VAL A 171 -0.81 -5.77 -18.52
CA VAL A 171 0.53 -5.54 -19.09
C VAL A 171 1.44 -4.63 -18.26
N TRP A 172 1.09 -4.31 -17.00
CA TRP A 172 1.90 -3.40 -16.19
C TRP A 172 3.23 -4.06 -15.78
N ALA A 173 4.37 -3.50 -16.20
CA ALA A 173 5.68 -4.16 -16.15
C ALA A 173 6.08 -4.63 -14.75
N THR A 174 5.91 -3.77 -13.73
CA THR A 174 6.31 -4.06 -12.34
C THR A 174 5.31 -4.93 -11.58
N THR A 175 4.07 -5.09 -12.08
CA THR A 175 3.05 -5.97 -11.48
C THR A 175 3.45 -7.43 -11.71
N ASN A 176 4.09 -8.03 -10.71
CA ASN A 176 4.64 -9.38 -10.75
C ASN A 176 3.81 -10.41 -9.96
N ARG A 177 2.66 -10.02 -9.41
CA ARG A 177 1.74 -10.91 -8.68
C ARG A 177 0.29 -10.70 -9.13
N VAL A 178 -0.44 -11.81 -9.28
CA VAL A 178 -1.89 -11.83 -9.49
C VAL A 178 -2.52 -12.90 -8.61
N GLY A 179 -3.74 -12.66 -8.15
CA GLY A 179 -4.58 -13.70 -7.55
C GLY A 179 -6.05 -13.37 -7.79
N CYS A 180 -6.82 -14.37 -8.23
CA CYS A 180 -8.19 -14.17 -8.69
C CYS A 180 -9.17 -15.15 -8.05
N ALA A 181 -10.43 -14.76 -7.98
CA ALA A 181 -11.51 -15.61 -7.51
C ALA A 181 -12.74 -15.51 -8.41
N VAL A 182 -13.48 -16.62 -8.50
CA VAL A 182 -14.72 -16.75 -9.27
C VAL A 182 -15.85 -17.07 -8.30
N HIS A 183 -16.92 -16.29 -8.32
CA HIS A 183 -18.11 -16.50 -7.49
C HIS A 183 -19.39 -16.52 -8.32
N THR A 184 -20.37 -17.33 -7.94
CA THR A 184 -21.69 -17.39 -8.59
C THR A 184 -22.67 -16.55 -7.79
N CYS A 185 -22.94 -15.34 -8.26
CA CYS A 185 -23.87 -14.42 -7.65
C CYS A 185 -25.31 -14.76 -8.05
N SER A 186 -26.11 -15.23 -7.08
CA SER A 186 -27.54 -15.51 -7.29
C SER A 186 -28.28 -14.30 -7.87
N ARG A 187 -27.94 -13.09 -7.41
CA ARG A 187 -28.35 -11.79 -7.95
C ARG A 187 -27.18 -10.81 -7.82
N ILE A 188 -26.91 -10.02 -8.86
CA ILE A 188 -25.94 -8.91 -8.86
C ILE A 188 -26.51 -7.75 -9.69
N ASN A 189 -26.33 -6.51 -9.24
CA ASN A 189 -26.71 -5.33 -10.03
C ASN A 189 -25.52 -4.91 -10.90
N VAL A 190 -25.70 -4.94 -12.22
CA VAL A 190 -24.71 -4.60 -13.24
C VAL A 190 -25.28 -3.45 -14.06
N TRP A 191 -24.69 -2.25 -13.91
CA TRP A 191 -25.09 -1.00 -14.59
C TRP A 191 -26.58 -0.62 -14.48
N GLY A 192 -27.27 -1.06 -13.42
CA GLY A 192 -28.69 -0.79 -13.15
C GLY A 192 -29.61 -1.99 -13.39
N GLU A 193 -29.16 -2.99 -14.16
CA GLU A 193 -29.89 -4.24 -14.38
C GLU A 193 -29.54 -5.27 -13.29
N VAL A 194 -30.50 -6.09 -12.86
CA VAL A 194 -30.21 -7.22 -11.96
C VAL A 194 -30.05 -8.49 -12.77
N TRP A 195 -28.82 -8.99 -12.83
CA TRP A 195 -28.50 -10.27 -13.45
C TRP A 195 -28.59 -11.39 -12.42
N GLU A 196 -29.19 -12.53 -12.80
CA GLU A 196 -29.37 -13.69 -11.92
C GLU A 196 -28.42 -14.83 -12.28
N ASN A 197 -27.92 -15.53 -11.25
CA ASN A 197 -26.95 -16.62 -11.36
C ASN A 197 -25.69 -16.24 -12.19
N ALA A 198 -25.28 -14.98 -12.11
CA ALA A 198 -24.13 -14.46 -12.84
C ALA A 198 -22.80 -14.95 -12.23
N ILE A 199 -21.82 -15.20 -13.09
CA ILE A 199 -20.47 -15.57 -12.70
C ILE A 199 -19.61 -14.29 -12.66
N TYR A 200 -19.13 -13.94 -11.47
CA TYR A 200 -18.30 -12.78 -11.18
C TYR A 200 -16.85 -13.22 -10.97
N LEU A 201 -15.93 -12.69 -11.78
CA LEU A 201 -14.48 -12.84 -11.66
C LEU A 201 -13.89 -11.53 -11.10
N VAL A 202 -13.13 -11.66 -10.03
CA VAL A 202 -12.29 -10.59 -9.46
C VAL A 202 -10.83 -11.04 -9.60
N CYS A 203 -9.97 -10.22 -10.20
CA CYS A 203 -8.52 -10.43 -10.20
C CYS A 203 -7.82 -9.25 -9.52
N ASN A 204 -7.02 -9.54 -8.50
CA ASN A 204 -6.22 -8.55 -7.77
C ASN A 204 -4.75 -8.63 -8.19
N TYR A 205 -4.08 -7.47 -8.23
CA TYR A 205 -2.75 -7.29 -8.82
C TYR A 205 -1.79 -6.59 -7.87
N SER A 206 -0.53 -7.05 -7.77
CA SER A 206 0.48 -6.42 -6.91
C SER A 206 1.89 -6.42 -7.54
N PRO A 207 2.67 -5.34 -7.37
CA PRO A 207 2.24 -3.98 -7.02
C PRO A 207 1.14 -3.47 -7.96
N LYS A 208 0.35 -2.50 -7.48
CA LYS A 208 -0.64 -1.78 -8.29
C LYS A 208 -0.01 -1.18 -9.56
N GLY A 209 -0.69 -1.32 -10.70
CA GLY A 209 -0.43 -0.60 -11.94
C GLY A 209 -1.40 0.57 -12.14
N ASN A 210 -1.46 1.09 -13.37
CA ASN A 210 -2.29 2.23 -13.76
C ASN A 210 -2.01 3.48 -12.91
N TRP A 211 -0.73 3.82 -12.77
CA TRP A 211 -0.31 5.08 -12.16
C TRP A 211 -0.58 6.23 -13.13
N ILE A 212 -1.25 7.27 -12.63
CA ILE A 212 -1.68 8.42 -13.44
C ILE A 212 -0.44 9.11 -14.01
N GLY A 213 -0.38 9.20 -15.34
CA GLY A 213 0.75 9.82 -16.05
C GLY A 213 1.97 8.91 -16.28
N GLU A 214 1.89 7.61 -15.99
CA GLU A 214 2.93 6.63 -16.33
C GLU A 214 2.53 5.71 -17.49
N ALA A 215 3.49 5.30 -18.32
CA ALA A 215 3.32 4.24 -19.31
C ALA A 215 3.38 2.85 -18.64
N PRO A 216 2.62 1.85 -19.11
CA PRO A 216 2.50 0.55 -18.42
C PRO A 216 3.80 -0.26 -18.41
N TYR A 217 4.70 -0.02 -19.36
CA TYR A 217 6.02 -0.62 -19.45
C TYR A 217 6.98 0.33 -20.18
N ARG A 218 8.27 -0.02 -20.28
CA ARG A 218 9.26 0.74 -21.05
C ARG A 218 9.54 0.08 -22.39
N THR A 219 9.34 0.77 -23.51
CA THR A 219 9.75 0.28 -24.83
C THR A 219 11.22 -0.12 -24.89
N GLY A 220 11.53 -1.14 -25.70
CA GLY A 220 12.91 -1.52 -26.04
C GLY A 220 13.04 -3.00 -26.35
N ARG A 221 14.29 -3.47 -26.49
CA ARG A 221 14.57 -4.91 -26.65
C ARG A 221 14.09 -5.65 -25.39
N PRO A 222 13.37 -6.79 -25.53
CA PRO A 222 12.95 -7.61 -24.40
C PRO A 222 14.07 -7.88 -23.40
N CYS A 223 13.72 -7.82 -22.11
CA CYS A 223 14.62 -7.99 -20.96
C CYS A 223 15.81 -7.01 -20.83
N SER A 224 15.99 -6.03 -21.73
CA SER A 224 17.15 -5.12 -21.68
C SER A 224 17.14 -4.10 -20.52
N GLN A 225 16.03 -4.01 -19.77
CA GLN A 225 15.89 -3.19 -18.57
C GLN A 225 15.24 -3.95 -17.40
N CYS A 226 15.51 -5.26 -17.28
CA CYS A 226 15.08 -6.03 -16.11
C CYS A 226 15.64 -5.42 -14.80
N PRO A 227 14.92 -5.52 -13.66
CA PRO A 227 15.43 -5.01 -12.39
C PRO A 227 16.75 -5.71 -12.00
N PRO A 228 17.80 -5.00 -11.53
CA PRO A 228 19.10 -5.63 -11.24
C PRO A 228 19.05 -6.80 -10.24
N SER A 229 18.06 -6.77 -9.33
CA SER A 229 17.77 -7.85 -8.37
C SER A 229 17.29 -9.17 -8.99
N TYR A 230 17.10 -9.23 -10.32
CA TYR A 230 16.70 -10.43 -11.06
C TYR A 230 17.90 -11.22 -11.60
N GLY A 231 19.12 -10.69 -11.53
CA GLY A 231 20.33 -11.40 -11.98
C GLY A 231 20.41 -11.63 -13.50
N GLY A 232 19.67 -10.85 -14.30
CA GLY A 232 19.69 -10.93 -15.77
C GLY A 232 18.86 -12.05 -16.39
N GLY A 233 18.02 -12.75 -15.62
CA GLY A 233 17.19 -13.84 -16.14
C GLY A 233 16.13 -13.35 -17.13
N CYS A 234 16.08 -13.99 -18.31
CA CYS A 234 15.12 -13.69 -19.37
C CYS A 234 14.58 -14.99 -19.97
N ARG A 235 13.25 -15.11 -20.11
CA ARG A 235 12.58 -16.20 -20.84
C ARG A 235 11.26 -15.67 -21.39
N ASN A 236 10.92 -16.02 -22.64
CA ASN A 236 9.68 -15.62 -23.32
C ASN A 236 9.39 -14.10 -23.21
N ASN A 237 10.43 -13.27 -23.41
CA ASN A 237 10.42 -11.80 -23.28
C ASN A 237 10.18 -11.22 -21.87
N LEU A 238 10.10 -12.07 -20.83
CA LEU A 238 9.86 -11.67 -19.45
C LEU A 238 11.12 -11.78 -18.58
N CYS A 239 11.22 -10.88 -17.60
CA CYS A 239 12.28 -10.87 -16.59
C CYS A 239 12.02 -11.92 -15.50
N TYR A 240 12.96 -12.84 -15.30
CA TYR A 240 12.95 -13.89 -14.27
C TYR A 240 14.07 -13.68 -13.25
N LYS A 241 13.81 -14.00 -11.98
CA LYS A 241 14.84 -13.99 -10.94
C LYS A 241 15.72 -15.23 -11.07
N VAL A 242 16.99 -15.05 -11.39
CA VAL A 242 17.99 -16.14 -11.38
C VAL A 242 18.31 -16.49 -9.93
N ILE A 243 17.91 -17.68 -9.49
CA ILE A 243 18.40 -18.25 -8.24
C ILE A 243 19.75 -18.89 -8.54
N THR A 244 20.84 -18.24 -8.12
CA THR A 244 22.18 -18.83 -8.18
C THR A 244 22.25 -20.00 -7.20
N HIS A 245 22.32 -21.23 -7.71
CA HIS A 245 22.29 -22.45 -6.89
C HIS A 245 23.49 -22.54 -5.93
N GLY A 246 23.26 -22.18 -4.67
CA GLY A 246 24.17 -22.38 -3.55
C GLY A 246 23.39 -22.89 -2.34
N ASN A 247 23.50 -24.19 -2.07
CA ASN A 247 22.78 -24.98 -1.06
C ASN A 247 21.26 -25.22 -1.35
N PRO A 248 20.78 -26.48 -1.37
CA PRO A 248 19.38 -26.80 -1.65
C PRO A 248 18.56 -27.17 -0.39
N GLU A 249 17.71 -26.26 0.08
CA GLU A 249 16.74 -26.56 1.15
C GLU A 249 15.32 -26.76 0.62
N ARG A 250 15.01 -28.04 0.37
CA ARG A 250 13.83 -28.80 0.81
C ARG A 250 12.46 -28.08 0.79
N HIS A 251 11.54 -28.62 -0.01
CA HIS A 251 10.09 -28.46 0.23
C HIS A 251 9.74 -29.01 1.63
N GLU A 252 9.15 -28.18 2.48
CA GLU A 252 8.48 -28.64 3.71
C GLU A 252 7.02 -28.20 3.71
N SER A 253 6.13 -29.19 3.70
CA SER A 253 4.68 -29.00 3.89
C SER A 253 4.40 -28.64 5.35
N PRO A 254 3.30 -27.92 5.65
CA PRO A 254 2.94 -27.61 7.03
C PRO A 254 2.45 -28.88 7.74
N ASP A 255 3.17 -29.31 8.76
CA ASP A 255 2.65 -30.25 9.76
C ASP A 255 2.48 -29.56 11.11
N MET A 256 1.52 -30.04 11.88
CA MET A 256 1.11 -29.48 13.16
C MET A 256 1.81 -30.22 14.29
N ASN A 257 2.19 -29.53 15.37
CA ASN A 257 1.82 -29.97 16.71
C ASN A 257 2.00 -28.88 17.77
N GLU A 258 1.20 -29.01 18.82
CA GLU A 258 1.24 -28.25 20.06
C GLU A 258 1.87 -29.14 21.16
N VAL A 259 2.41 -28.56 22.23
CA VAL A 259 2.48 -29.07 23.63
C VAL A 259 3.55 -28.34 24.46
N GLU A 260 3.07 -27.51 25.38
CA GLU A 260 3.49 -27.35 26.80
C GLU A 260 4.93 -26.91 27.22
N LYS A 261 5.03 -26.48 28.50
CA LYS A 261 6.19 -25.88 29.19
C LYS A 261 6.93 -26.88 30.09
N PRO A 262 8.18 -26.58 30.48
CA PRO A 262 8.48 -26.46 31.93
C PRO A 262 8.99 -25.08 32.39
N GLN A 263 9.23 -24.96 33.71
CA GLN A 263 9.68 -23.75 34.45
C GLN A 263 10.47 -24.21 35.72
N GLU A 264 11.30 -23.42 36.41
CA GLU A 264 11.68 -22.00 36.22
C GLU A 264 13.22 -21.82 36.24
N PRO A 265 14.00 -21.32 37.25
CA PRO A 265 13.75 -20.52 38.47
C PRO A 265 14.23 -19.05 38.38
N VAL A 266 14.05 -18.27 39.46
CA VAL A 266 14.48 -16.86 39.62
C VAL A 266 15.62 -16.72 40.64
N GLN A 267 16.50 -15.72 40.46
CA GLN A 267 17.50 -15.25 41.43
C GLN A 267 17.45 -13.70 41.55
N PRO A 268 17.96 -13.08 42.65
CA PRO A 268 17.24 -11.96 43.30
C PRO A 268 17.62 -10.52 42.90
N TRP A 269 16.85 -9.58 43.44
CA TRP A 269 16.88 -8.13 43.18
C TRP A 269 17.97 -7.38 43.98
N THR A 270 18.45 -6.27 43.43
CA THR A 270 19.01 -5.14 44.19
C THR A 270 18.38 -3.82 43.73
N THR A 271 18.02 -2.93 44.66
CA THR A 271 17.20 -1.74 44.38
C THR A 271 17.94 -0.45 44.70
N PRO A 272 18.18 0.43 43.70
CA PRO A 272 18.45 1.85 43.93
C PRO A 272 17.18 2.72 43.87
N THR A 273 17.19 3.84 44.60
CA THR A 273 16.01 4.68 44.86
C THR A 273 15.59 5.57 43.67
N LYS A 274 14.30 5.90 43.59
CA LYS A 274 13.70 6.79 42.57
C LYS A 274 14.31 8.21 42.55
N PRO A 275 14.58 8.75 41.35
CA PRO A 275 14.27 10.14 41.00
C PRO A 275 12.81 10.28 40.54
N GLN A 276 12.19 11.45 40.74
CA GLN A 276 10.86 11.76 40.19
C GLN A 276 10.92 11.99 38.66
N PRO A 277 9.91 11.55 37.88
CA PRO A 277 9.91 11.73 36.43
C PRO A 277 9.57 13.18 36.04
N LYS A 278 10.53 13.90 35.46
CA LYS A 278 10.24 15.11 34.67
C LYS A 278 9.48 14.70 33.40
N PRO A 279 8.34 15.33 33.04
CA PRO A 279 7.57 14.98 31.84
C PRO A 279 8.19 15.58 30.56
N SER A 280 9.36 15.05 30.20
CA SER A 280 10.07 15.30 28.93
C SER A 280 9.93 14.09 28.00
N PHE A 281 9.21 14.27 26.90
CA PHE A 281 9.16 13.31 25.78
C PHE A 281 9.79 13.95 24.53
N PRO A 282 11.13 13.86 24.35
CA PRO A 282 11.74 13.98 23.04
C PRO A 282 11.40 12.74 22.19
N GLN A 283 11.89 12.68 20.94
CA GLN A 283 11.82 11.47 20.11
C GLN A 283 12.30 10.25 20.92
N LYS A 284 11.58 9.14 20.83
CA LYS A 284 12.00 7.93 21.55
C LYS A 284 13.23 7.35 20.86
N PRO A 285 14.35 7.13 21.57
CA PRO A 285 15.47 6.38 21.03
C PRO A 285 15.00 4.95 20.81
N ALA A 286 14.82 4.57 19.55
CA ALA A 286 14.57 3.19 19.19
C ALA A 286 15.90 2.44 19.16
N ASN A 287 15.86 1.15 19.49
CA ASN A 287 16.81 0.18 18.96
C ASN A 287 16.13 -0.58 17.82
N CYS A 288 16.90 -1.36 17.05
CA CYS A 288 16.38 -2.12 15.91
C CYS A 288 15.35 -3.21 16.23
N GLU A 289 15.01 -3.41 17.51
CA GLU A 289 14.01 -4.37 17.98
C GLU A 289 12.87 -3.68 18.76
N THR A 290 12.79 -2.35 18.71
CA THR A 290 11.76 -1.55 19.37
C THR A 290 10.42 -1.75 18.69
N LYS A 291 9.49 -2.33 19.45
CA LYS A 291 8.11 -2.63 19.06
C LYS A 291 7.16 -1.51 19.48
N MET A 292 6.00 -1.41 18.83
CA MET A 292 4.99 -0.41 19.18
C MET A 292 4.27 -0.82 20.48
N ARG A 293 4.30 0.03 21.51
CA ARG A 293 3.75 -0.27 22.85
C ARG A 293 2.28 0.13 22.95
N ASP A 294 1.35 -0.81 23.12
CA ASP A 294 -0.11 -0.56 23.08
C ASP A 294 -0.59 0.66 23.91
N LYS A 295 0.02 0.92 25.07
CA LYS A 295 -0.37 2.01 25.99
C LYS A 295 -0.13 3.45 25.49
N CYS A 296 0.49 3.66 24.32
CA CYS A 296 0.92 4.99 23.87
C CYS A 296 0.08 5.53 22.69
N LYS A 297 -1.02 6.23 22.97
CA LYS A 297 -1.93 6.82 21.95
C LYS A 297 -1.72 8.34 21.77
N GLY A 298 -2.08 8.85 20.59
CA GLY A 298 -1.97 10.27 20.22
C GLY A 298 -0.58 10.69 19.68
N ALA A 299 -0.51 11.86 19.03
CA ALA A 299 0.70 12.38 18.38
C ALA A 299 1.98 12.35 19.24
N ALA A 300 1.86 12.50 20.58
CA ALA A 300 2.95 12.42 21.55
C ALA A 300 3.72 11.07 21.55
N CYS A 301 3.20 10.07 20.86
CA CYS A 301 3.72 8.72 20.86
C CYS A 301 4.28 8.24 19.52
N ASN A 302 4.19 9.04 18.45
CA ASN A 302 4.27 8.56 17.07
C ASN A 302 5.66 8.67 16.41
N ARG A 303 6.50 9.65 16.79
CA ARG A 303 7.82 9.86 16.16
C ARG A 303 8.92 9.05 16.87
N TYR A 304 9.68 8.27 16.11
CA TYR A 304 10.82 7.46 16.55
C TYR A 304 12.07 7.84 15.77
N ASN A 305 13.23 7.81 16.45
CA ASN A 305 14.53 7.92 15.80
C ASN A 305 15.17 6.52 15.75
N CYS A 306 15.39 6.01 14.54
CA CYS A 306 15.92 4.68 14.28
C CYS A 306 17.43 4.74 13.98
N PRO A 307 18.25 3.89 14.62
CA PRO A 307 19.69 3.86 14.39
C PRO A 307 20.02 3.13 13.08
N ALA A 308 21.25 3.30 12.62
CA ALA A 308 21.82 2.53 11.51
C ALA A 308 21.89 1.02 11.83
N ASN A 309 22.08 0.22 10.78
CA ASN A 309 22.35 -1.22 10.83
C ASN A 309 21.21 -2.06 11.41
N CYS A 310 19.95 -1.67 11.16
CA CYS A 310 18.77 -2.43 11.56
C CYS A 310 18.35 -3.54 10.59
N LEU A 311 18.79 -3.53 9.32
CA LEU A 311 18.36 -4.47 8.27
C LEU A 311 18.36 -5.94 8.74
N ASN A 312 19.50 -6.38 9.29
CA ASN A 312 19.80 -7.77 9.64
C ASN A 312 19.62 -8.08 11.16
N LYS A 313 18.80 -7.32 11.89
CA LYS A 313 18.55 -7.54 13.33
C LYS A 313 17.33 -8.44 13.59
N LYS A 314 17.26 -9.10 14.75
CA LYS A 314 16.32 -10.22 15.01
C LYS A 314 14.87 -9.78 15.21
N GLY A 315 14.61 -8.49 15.43
CA GLY A 315 13.27 -7.94 15.57
C GLY A 315 12.38 -8.24 14.36
N LYS A 316 11.48 -9.22 14.49
CA LYS A 316 10.54 -9.62 13.41
C LYS A 316 9.72 -8.43 12.89
N VAL A 317 9.32 -8.50 11.64
CA VAL A 317 8.33 -7.61 11.01
C VAL A 317 7.16 -8.50 10.59
N TRP A 318 5.93 -8.11 10.89
CA TRP A 318 4.72 -8.84 10.49
C TRP A 318 3.84 -7.88 9.69
N GLY A 319 3.44 -8.27 8.48
CA GLY A 319 2.64 -7.43 7.60
C GLY A 319 3.44 -6.55 6.63
N THR A 320 2.69 -5.81 5.83
CA THR A 320 3.16 -4.95 4.72
C THR A 320 2.19 -3.79 4.60
N LEU A 321 2.70 -2.55 4.44
CA LEU A 321 1.95 -1.28 4.60
C LEU A 321 1.42 -1.09 6.03
N TYR A 322 0.58 -2.01 6.51
CA TYR A 322 0.16 -2.16 7.89
C TYR A 322 0.99 -3.25 8.57
N TYR A 323 1.58 -2.92 9.72
CA TYR A 323 2.47 -3.78 10.48
C TYR A 323 1.88 -4.08 11.86
N ASP A 324 1.96 -5.33 12.32
CA ASP A 324 1.47 -5.68 13.67
C ASP A 324 2.29 -4.97 14.74
N VAL A 325 1.68 -4.53 15.86
CA VAL A 325 2.39 -3.87 16.96
C VAL A 325 3.60 -4.64 17.50
N GLN A 326 3.63 -5.98 17.35
CA GLN A 326 4.77 -6.83 17.71
C GLN A 326 5.97 -6.72 16.76
N SER A 327 5.86 -5.95 15.67
CA SER A 327 6.92 -5.69 14.69
C SER A 327 7.94 -4.67 15.18
N SER A 328 9.20 -4.82 14.76
CA SER A 328 10.20 -3.76 14.89
C SER A 328 9.81 -2.56 14.03
N ILE A 329 9.66 -1.38 14.65
CA ILE A 329 9.32 -0.13 13.95
C ILE A 329 10.40 0.21 12.91
N CYS A 330 11.68 0.09 13.27
CA CYS A 330 12.79 0.44 12.39
C CYS A 330 12.94 -0.54 11.21
N ARG A 331 12.71 -1.84 11.41
CA ARG A 331 12.73 -2.79 10.29
C ARG A 331 11.47 -2.70 9.42
N ALA A 332 10.31 -2.35 10.00
CA ALA A 332 9.11 -2.02 9.24
C ALA A 332 9.29 -0.75 8.38
N ALA A 333 10.02 0.26 8.90
CA ALA A 333 10.35 1.48 8.17
C ALA A 333 11.30 1.24 6.98
N ILE A 334 12.34 0.40 7.17
CA ILE A 334 13.21 -0.06 6.06
C ILE A 334 12.40 -0.87 5.05
N HIS A 335 11.62 -1.86 5.52
CA HIS A 335 10.73 -2.68 4.67
C HIS A 335 9.76 -1.82 3.84
N TYR A 336 9.24 -0.73 4.39
CA TYR A 336 8.37 0.18 3.66
C TYR A 336 9.12 1.10 2.69
N GLY A 337 10.38 1.46 2.98
CA GLY A 337 11.24 2.29 2.13
C GLY A 337 11.28 3.77 2.48
N ILE A 338 10.82 4.14 3.67
CA ILE A 338 10.88 5.53 4.16
C ILE A 338 12.25 5.90 4.75
N ILE A 339 12.99 4.91 5.24
CA ILE A 339 14.40 5.02 5.67
C ILE A 339 15.19 3.86 5.06
N ASP A 340 16.50 4.00 4.99
CA ASP A 340 17.43 2.94 4.58
C ASP A 340 18.14 2.34 5.81
N ASN A 341 19.20 1.57 5.58
CA ASN A 341 19.99 0.97 6.67
C ASN A 341 20.91 1.97 7.41
N ASN A 342 20.97 3.26 7.02
CA ASN A 342 21.61 4.32 7.80
C ASN A 342 20.71 4.80 8.96
N GLY A 343 19.41 4.46 8.93
CA GLY A 343 18.44 4.83 9.95
C GLY A 343 17.75 6.16 9.64
N GLY A 344 17.39 6.90 10.68
CA GLY A 344 16.68 8.18 10.58
C GLY A 344 15.29 8.17 11.23
N LEU A 345 14.47 9.14 10.87
CA LEU A 345 13.24 9.46 11.58
C LEU A 345 12.01 8.84 10.93
N VAL A 346 11.14 8.29 11.77
CA VAL A 346 9.93 7.55 11.38
C VAL A 346 8.75 8.08 12.17
N ASP A 347 7.70 8.51 11.47
CA ASP A 347 6.38 8.69 12.07
C ASP A 347 5.56 7.41 11.96
N VAL A 348 4.74 7.15 12.98
CA VAL A 348 4.01 5.89 13.14
C VAL A 348 2.54 6.17 13.44
N THR A 349 1.65 5.88 12.49
CA THR A 349 0.18 5.99 12.66
C THR A 349 -0.38 4.66 13.14
N ARG A 350 -1.35 4.67 14.06
CA ARG A 350 -2.01 3.43 14.52
C ARG A 350 -3.31 3.13 13.79
N LYS A 351 -3.60 1.83 13.64
CA LYS A 351 -4.91 1.30 13.25
C LYS A 351 -5.24 0.14 14.19
N ASP A 352 -6.07 0.39 15.19
CA ASP A 352 -6.55 -0.64 16.11
C ASP A 352 -7.49 -1.61 15.32
N ASN A 353 -7.55 -2.88 15.73
CA ASN A 353 -8.38 -3.93 15.10
C ASN A 353 -8.19 -4.11 13.57
N PHE A 354 -6.94 -4.23 13.10
CA PHE A 354 -6.62 -4.60 11.73
C PHE A 354 -6.78 -6.13 11.52
N PRO A 355 -7.40 -6.62 10.44
CA PRO A 355 -7.96 -7.98 10.41
C PRO A 355 -6.92 -9.10 10.20
N PHE A 356 -5.88 -8.86 9.41
CA PHE A 356 -4.78 -9.80 9.15
C PHE A 356 -3.57 -9.06 8.58
N PHE A 357 -2.41 -9.70 8.59
CA PHE A 357 -1.15 -9.12 8.13
C PHE A 357 -0.54 -9.99 7.03
N VAL A 358 -0.07 -9.37 5.94
CA VAL A 358 0.43 -10.04 4.72
C VAL A 358 1.96 -9.95 4.61
N LYS A 359 2.63 -11.09 4.41
CA LYS A 359 4.08 -11.16 4.16
C LYS A 359 4.49 -10.45 2.86
N ALA A 360 5.67 -9.84 2.87
CA ALA A 360 6.38 -9.45 1.66
C ALA A 360 7.90 -9.46 1.91
N THR A 361 8.67 -9.33 0.84
CA THR A 361 10.10 -9.03 0.89
C THR A 361 10.33 -7.70 0.18
N LYS A 362 10.75 -6.67 0.91
CA LYS A 362 11.00 -5.32 0.40
C LYS A 362 12.24 -4.72 1.05
N ASN A 363 13.06 -4.05 0.25
CA ASN A 363 14.26 -3.32 0.69
C ASN A 363 15.22 -4.14 1.57
N GLY A 364 15.39 -5.43 1.26
CA GLY A 364 16.24 -6.37 2.01
C GLY A 364 15.66 -6.84 3.36
N VAL A 365 14.44 -6.45 3.72
CA VAL A 365 13.70 -7.01 4.86
C VAL A 365 12.64 -7.98 4.34
N GLU A 366 12.45 -9.09 5.05
CA GLU A 366 11.28 -9.95 4.91
C GLU A 366 10.33 -9.74 6.11
N SER A 367 9.03 -9.72 5.83
CA SER A 367 7.96 -9.72 6.83
C SER A 367 7.16 -11.02 6.82
N PHE A 368 6.53 -11.34 7.96
CA PHE A 368 5.73 -12.54 8.15
C PHE A 368 4.22 -12.25 8.05
N SER A 369 3.43 -13.23 7.61
CA SER A 369 1.96 -13.13 7.66
C SER A 369 1.42 -13.46 9.06
N LYS A 370 0.29 -12.86 9.44
CA LYS A 370 -0.43 -13.15 10.69
C LYS A 370 -1.93 -13.11 10.44
N TYR A 371 -2.56 -14.28 10.37
CA TYR A 371 -3.97 -14.47 10.00
C TYR A 371 -4.93 -14.39 11.22
N LYS A 372 -4.73 -13.40 12.09
CA LYS A 372 -5.60 -13.10 13.23
C LYS A 372 -5.67 -11.58 13.43
N PRO A 373 -6.85 -11.01 13.78
CA PRO A 373 -6.96 -9.59 14.05
C PRO A 373 -6.00 -9.11 15.15
N GLY A 374 -5.50 -7.88 15.00
CA GLY A 374 -4.54 -7.30 15.94
C GLY A 374 -4.41 -5.79 15.80
N ASN A 375 -3.75 -5.15 16.76
CA ASN A 375 -3.39 -3.74 16.64
C ASN A 375 -2.28 -3.59 15.59
N ALA A 376 -2.45 -2.64 14.67
CA ALA A 376 -1.51 -2.35 13.61
C ALA A 376 -0.94 -0.93 13.71
N PHE A 377 0.16 -0.71 12.99
CA PHE A 377 0.67 0.60 12.66
C PHE A 377 1.10 0.70 11.19
N THR A 378 0.96 1.88 10.60
CA THR A 378 1.68 2.26 9.37
C THR A 378 2.89 3.11 9.72
N VAL A 379 3.80 3.30 8.77
CA VAL A 379 5.00 4.12 8.94
C VAL A 379 5.11 5.14 7.81
N SER A 380 5.50 6.37 8.13
CA SER A 380 5.71 7.46 7.18
C SER A 380 7.05 8.16 7.39
N ARG A 381 7.58 8.75 6.33
CA ARG A 381 8.75 9.65 6.40
C ARG A 381 8.36 10.87 7.24
N VAL A 382 9.27 11.36 8.08
CA VAL A 382 9.13 12.68 8.70
C VAL A 382 9.40 13.75 7.65
N GLU A 383 8.42 14.59 7.38
CA GLU A 383 8.59 15.79 6.57
C GLU A 383 9.40 16.84 7.37
N GLU A 384 10.44 17.41 6.75
CA GLU A 384 11.21 18.52 7.31
C GLU A 384 10.98 19.78 6.45
N GLN A 385 10.57 20.88 7.08
CA GLN A 385 10.24 22.15 6.42
C GLN A 385 11.07 23.29 7.01
N THR A 386 11.72 24.11 6.19
CA THR A 386 12.25 25.40 6.64
C THR A 386 11.14 26.44 6.62
N ILE A 387 10.98 27.17 7.71
CA ILE A 387 9.93 28.19 7.89
C ILE A 387 10.55 29.54 8.24
N ASP A 388 9.76 30.62 8.22
CA ASP A 388 10.20 31.93 8.71
C ASP A 388 9.84 32.13 10.20
N CYS A 389 10.07 33.33 10.72
CA CYS A 389 9.77 33.69 12.11
C CYS A 389 8.29 33.99 12.37
N TYR A 390 7.45 34.08 11.34
CA TYR A 390 6.06 34.51 11.42
C TYR A 390 5.09 33.31 11.34
N THR A 391 5.45 32.32 10.53
CA THR A 391 4.72 31.06 10.26
C THR A 391 4.10 30.47 11.53
N THR A 392 2.76 30.37 11.55
CA THR A 392 2.00 29.83 12.67
C THR A 392 1.72 28.32 12.54
N VAL A 393 1.26 27.69 13.61
CA VAL A 393 0.90 26.26 13.59
C VAL A 393 -0.40 26.02 12.82
N ALA A 394 -1.32 26.99 12.81
CA ALA A 394 -2.57 26.92 12.06
C ALA A 394 -2.34 26.73 10.54
N GLU A 395 -1.26 27.30 10.00
CA GLU A 395 -0.85 27.16 8.59
C GLU A 395 -0.33 25.76 8.27
N ILE A 396 0.67 25.28 9.02
CA ILE A 396 1.45 24.07 8.63
C ILE A 396 1.08 22.78 9.39
N CYS A 397 0.34 22.87 10.49
CA CYS A 397 -0.23 21.70 11.18
C CYS A 397 -1.68 21.95 11.63
N PRO A 398 -2.62 22.20 10.69
CA PRO A 398 -4.03 22.35 10.99
C PRO A 398 -4.57 21.09 11.69
N PHE A 399 -5.15 21.26 12.88
CA PHE A 399 -5.59 20.14 13.74
C PHE A 399 -6.81 19.41 13.14
N LYS A 400 -6.56 18.38 12.33
CA LYS A 400 -7.60 17.54 11.71
C LYS A 400 -8.01 16.35 12.58
N ALA A 401 -7.05 15.74 13.29
CA ALA A 401 -7.27 14.62 14.23
C ALA A 401 -6.13 14.50 15.25
N SER A 402 -6.36 13.78 16.37
CA SER A 402 -5.35 13.48 17.40
C SER A 402 -4.21 12.54 16.96
N THR A 403 -4.30 12.04 15.72
CA THR A 403 -3.29 11.25 15.01
C THR A 403 -2.56 12.02 13.91
N SER A 404 -2.84 13.31 13.72
CA SER A 404 -2.14 14.14 12.73
C SER A 404 -0.66 14.26 13.10
N HIS A 405 0.22 13.90 12.17
CA HIS A 405 1.64 14.21 12.30
C HIS A 405 1.86 15.64 11.79
N CYS A 406 2.54 16.47 12.57
CA CYS A 406 3.03 17.76 12.10
C CYS A 406 4.38 17.59 11.40
N PRO A 407 4.74 18.41 10.40
CA PRO A 407 6.11 18.45 9.92
C PRO A 407 7.07 18.78 11.07
N ARG A 408 8.29 18.29 10.98
CA ARG A 408 9.40 18.92 11.71
C ARG A 408 9.72 20.23 11.02
N VAL A 409 9.98 21.27 11.80
CA VAL A 409 10.42 22.55 11.24
C VAL A 409 11.86 22.86 11.58
N PHE A 410 12.54 23.55 10.66
CA PHE A 410 13.78 24.26 10.94
C PHE A 410 13.48 25.76 11.08
N CYS A 411 13.80 26.30 12.25
CA CYS A 411 13.66 27.71 12.57
C CYS A 411 14.95 28.49 12.31
N PRO A 412 14.91 29.65 11.64
CA PRO A 412 16.07 30.51 11.45
C PRO A 412 16.49 31.19 12.76
N ALA A 413 17.66 31.81 12.73
CA ALA A 413 18.16 32.60 13.85
C ALA A 413 17.36 33.90 14.05
N ASN A 414 17.53 34.51 15.22
CA ASN A 414 17.06 35.85 15.59
C ASN A 414 15.54 36.06 15.68
N CYS A 415 14.69 35.03 15.49
CA CYS A 415 13.22 35.13 15.66
C CYS A 415 12.74 35.63 17.05
N ILE A 416 13.63 35.75 18.04
CA ILE A 416 13.35 36.43 19.32
C ILE A 416 13.13 37.94 19.16
N ASN A 417 13.80 38.56 18.18
CA ASN A 417 13.79 40.00 17.94
C ASN A 417 12.52 40.48 17.20
N GLU A 418 11.80 39.58 16.54
CA GLU A 418 10.56 39.93 15.86
C GLU A 418 9.52 40.48 16.87
N PRO A 419 8.74 41.50 16.51
CA PRO A 419 7.71 42.05 17.39
C PRO A 419 6.49 41.13 17.45
N SER A 420 5.80 41.11 18.59
CA SER A 420 4.67 40.20 18.83
C SER A 420 3.48 40.38 17.88
N TYR A 421 3.39 41.51 17.17
CA TYR A 421 2.33 41.73 16.16
C TYR A 421 2.52 40.88 14.89
N TRP A 422 3.76 40.65 14.45
CA TRP A 422 4.06 39.77 13.31
C TRP A 422 4.42 38.35 13.75
N ALA A 423 5.00 38.19 14.94
CA ALA A 423 5.36 36.89 15.53
C ALA A 423 4.65 36.70 16.89
N PRO A 424 3.32 36.50 16.93
CA PRO A 424 2.57 36.32 18.17
C PRO A 424 2.99 35.04 18.91
N VAL A 425 2.83 35.04 20.24
CA VAL A 425 3.06 33.87 21.10
C VAL A 425 1.95 33.82 22.14
N VAL A 426 0.98 32.92 21.99
CA VAL A 426 -0.19 32.81 22.86
C VAL A 426 -0.06 31.59 23.77
N GLY A 427 -0.01 31.81 25.09
CA GLY A 427 0.10 30.73 26.08
C GLY A 427 1.52 30.42 26.58
N SER A 428 1.66 29.33 27.33
CA SER A 428 2.91 28.97 28.02
C SER A 428 2.92 27.50 28.40
N ASN A 429 4.00 26.79 28.05
CA ASN A 429 4.12 25.32 28.04
C ASN A 429 3.17 24.60 27.06
N ILE A 430 1.93 25.09 26.94
CA ILE A 430 0.94 24.77 25.92
C ILE A 430 0.51 26.10 25.27
N TYR A 431 0.44 26.10 23.94
CA TYR A 431 0.25 27.30 23.11
C TYR A 431 -0.97 27.15 22.19
N GLY A 432 -1.56 28.27 21.77
CA GLY A 432 -2.60 28.31 20.73
C GLY A 432 -2.00 28.25 19.32
N ASP A 433 -2.75 27.69 18.36
CA ASP A 433 -2.25 27.40 17.00
C ASP A 433 -1.86 28.64 16.18
N GLY A 434 -2.51 29.79 16.42
CA GLY A 434 -2.11 31.10 15.91
C GLY A 434 -0.81 31.69 16.50
N SER A 435 -0.01 30.92 17.24
CA SER A 435 1.33 31.33 17.69
C SER A 435 2.38 31.07 16.60
N SER A 436 3.26 32.03 16.35
CA SER A 436 4.45 31.82 15.51
C SER A 436 5.34 30.75 16.12
N ILE A 437 5.73 29.76 15.31
CA ILE A 437 6.35 28.54 15.81
C ILE A 437 7.72 28.82 16.44
N CYS A 438 8.58 29.55 15.74
CA CYS A 438 9.97 29.73 16.15
C CYS A 438 10.09 30.58 17.41
N ARG A 439 9.31 31.65 17.52
CA ARG A 439 9.31 32.53 18.70
C ARG A 439 8.68 31.83 19.91
N ALA A 440 7.60 31.06 19.71
CA ALA A 440 6.99 30.28 20.79
C ALA A 440 7.89 29.09 21.24
N ALA A 441 8.66 28.50 20.33
CA ALA A 441 9.67 27.48 20.64
C ALA A 441 10.84 28.06 21.46
N ILE A 442 11.34 29.26 21.13
CA ILE A 442 12.34 29.99 21.94
C ILE A 442 11.75 30.32 23.33
N HIS A 443 10.53 30.88 23.40
CA HIS A 443 9.84 31.15 24.66
C HIS A 443 9.72 29.89 25.54
N SER A 444 9.45 28.73 24.94
CA SER A 444 9.39 27.45 25.65
C SER A 444 10.75 26.89 26.11
N GLY A 445 11.87 27.45 25.63
CA GLY A 445 13.23 26.96 25.91
C GLY A 445 13.63 25.72 25.09
N VAL A 446 12.89 25.40 24.03
CA VAL A 446 13.08 24.21 23.18
C VAL A 446 14.23 24.37 22.18
N ILE A 447 14.42 25.60 21.70
CA ILE A 447 15.56 26.07 20.89
C ILE A 447 16.09 27.39 21.47
N LYS A 448 17.30 27.78 21.06
CA LYS A 448 17.90 29.08 21.40
C LYS A 448 17.58 30.12 20.32
N ALA A 449 17.91 31.39 20.59
CA ALA A 449 17.84 32.48 19.61
C ALA A 449 18.67 32.25 18.32
N SER A 450 19.59 31.27 18.31
CA SER A 450 20.31 30.81 17.11
C SER A 450 19.46 30.03 16.10
N GLY A 451 18.18 29.78 16.41
CA GLY A 451 17.33 28.88 15.60
C GLY A 451 17.64 27.40 15.86
N GLY A 452 17.18 26.54 14.93
CA GLY A 452 17.35 25.09 14.98
C GLY A 452 16.06 24.31 14.73
N TYR A 453 16.15 22.98 14.80
CA TYR A 453 15.00 22.10 14.56
C TYR A 453 14.04 22.00 15.76
N VAL A 454 12.74 21.97 15.46
CA VAL A 454 11.65 21.84 16.43
C VAL A 454 10.70 20.73 15.96
N ASP A 455 10.36 19.80 16.86
CA ASP A 455 9.23 18.87 16.65
C ASP A 455 7.96 19.46 17.29
N LEU A 456 6.85 19.44 16.55
CA LEU A 456 5.55 19.95 16.98
C LEU A 456 4.67 18.83 17.53
N LEU A 457 4.07 19.05 18.70
CA LEU A 457 3.07 18.15 19.29
C LEU A 457 1.70 18.81 19.36
N ALA A 458 0.79 18.37 18.51
CA ALA A 458 -0.64 18.66 18.58
C ALA A 458 -1.28 18.06 19.86
N LEU A 459 -2.15 18.82 20.53
CA LEU A 459 -2.84 18.46 21.78
C LEU A 459 -4.34 18.76 21.68
N ASP A 460 -5.13 18.20 22.60
CA ASP A 460 -6.57 18.45 22.67
C ASP A 460 -6.90 19.95 22.75
N LYS A 461 -8.02 20.35 22.14
CA LYS A 461 -8.43 21.76 22.06
C LYS A 461 -8.72 22.34 23.45
N ARG A 462 -8.46 23.64 23.64
CA ARG A 462 -8.57 24.36 24.91
C ARG A 462 -9.37 25.65 24.77
N LYS A 463 -9.95 26.12 25.88
CA LYS A 463 -10.64 27.42 25.95
C LYS A 463 -9.76 28.56 26.48
N SER A 464 -8.59 28.26 27.06
CA SER A 464 -7.74 29.29 27.67
C SER A 464 -6.26 28.93 27.73
N TYR A 465 -5.43 29.98 27.70
CA TYR A 465 -3.98 29.96 27.63
C TYR A 465 -3.37 31.00 28.58
N THR A 466 -2.37 30.61 29.38
CA THR A 466 -1.71 31.50 30.34
C THR A 466 -0.44 32.10 29.76
N GLY A 467 -0.43 33.41 29.51
CA GLY A 467 0.76 34.16 29.14
C GLY A 467 1.80 34.27 30.25
N THR A 468 3.09 34.30 29.90
CA THR A 468 4.25 34.42 30.82
C THR A 468 5.42 35.13 30.15
N LEU A 469 6.34 35.70 30.93
CA LEU A 469 7.67 36.06 30.46
C LEU A 469 8.63 34.86 30.61
N LYS A 470 9.20 34.34 29.51
CA LYS A 470 10.25 33.31 29.52
C LYS A 470 11.23 33.50 28.38
N ASN A 471 12.51 33.22 28.62
CA ASN A 471 13.57 33.20 27.60
C ASN A 471 13.63 34.49 26.74
N GLY A 472 13.38 35.65 27.36
CA GLY A 472 13.37 36.96 26.72
C GLY A 472 12.08 37.33 25.98
N ILE A 473 11.08 36.45 25.94
CA ILE A 473 9.82 36.65 25.19
C ILE A 473 8.65 36.73 26.19
N GLN A 474 7.80 37.74 26.02
CA GLN A 474 6.51 37.84 26.72
C GLN A 474 5.44 37.15 25.85
N SER A 475 4.78 36.13 26.40
CA SER A 475 3.63 35.49 25.77
C SER A 475 2.30 36.01 26.31
N GLU A 476 1.27 35.93 25.49
CA GLU A 476 -0.05 36.51 25.73
C GLU A 476 -1.00 35.53 26.43
N ARG A 477 -1.97 36.08 27.16
CA ARG A 477 -3.08 35.34 27.76
C ARG A 477 -4.29 35.46 26.84
N TYR A 478 -4.87 34.33 26.45
CA TYR A 478 -6.07 34.27 25.63
C TYR A 478 -7.13 33.36 26.27
N THR A 479 -8.40 33.72 26.09
CA THR A 479 -9.57 32.93 26.51
C THR A 479 -10.64 33.06 25.43
N SER A 480 -11.16 31.93 24.95
CA SER A 480 -12.19 31.87 23.92
C SER A 480 -13.48 31.25 24.45
N SER A 481 -14.61 31.62 23.84
CA SER A 481 -15.89 30.93 24.03
C SER A 481 -15.89 29.55 23.39
N ALA A 482 -15.15 29.38 22.28
CA ALA A 482 -14.98 28.15 21.53
C ALA A 482 -13.81 27.29 22.06
N LEU A 483 -13.66 26.09 21.51
CA LEU A 483 -12.50 25.23 21.72
C LEU A 483 -11.46 25.47 20.61
N ASP A 484 -10.34 26.05 21.01
CA ASP A 484 -9.23 26.48 20.16
C ASP A 484 -8.10 25.44 20.13
N SER A 485 -7.35 25.29 19.04
CA SER A 485 -6.40 24.17 18.91
C SER A 485 -5.14 24.42 19.73
N SER A 486 -4.71 23.43 20.53
CA SER A 486 -3.57 23.59 21.44
C SER A 486 -2.40 22.69 21.08
N LEU A 487 -1.19 23.11 21.44
CA LEU A 487 0.05 22.43 21.05
C LEU A 487 1.19 22.62 22.06
N ARG A 488 2.25 21.82 21.90
CA ARG A 488 3.50 21.92 22.67
C ARG A 488 4.70 21.71 21.75
N PHE A 489 5.74 22.53 21.92
CA PHE A 489 7.01 22.36 21.23
C PHE A 489 7.87 21.30 21.94
N LEU A 490 8.61 20.51 21.18
CA LEU A 490 9.52 19.47 21.68
C LEU A 490 10.93 19.69 21.12
N SER A 491 11.93 19.53 21.98
CA SER A 491 13.33 19.70 21.62
C SER A 491 13.89 18.48 20.90
N VAL A 492 14.51 18.74 19.75
CA VAL A 492 15.27 17.73 19.01
C VAL A 492 16.60 17.50 19.73
N THR A 493 16.69 16.40 20.47
CA THR A 493 17.96 15.95 21.05
C THR A 493 18.94 15.63 19.94
N GLN A 494 19.90 16.53 19.69
CA GLN A 494 21.01 16.30 18.77
C GLN A 494 21.85 15.12 19.27
N PHE A 495 21.67 13.95 18.64
CA PHE A 495 22.69 12.92 18.65
C PHE A 495 23.77 13.33 17.65
N SER A 496 24.77 14.07 18.13
CA SER A 496 25.92 14.55 17.37
C SER A 496 26.86 13.39 16.99
N GLY A 497 26.41 12.56 16.05
CA GLY A 497 27.14 11.43 15.47
C GLY A 497 28.32 11.80 14.56
N GLN A 498 28.94 12.97 14.77
CA GLN A 498 30.17 13.38 14.12
C GLN A 498 30.88 14.47 14.96
N LYS A 499 32.13 14.17 15.33
CA LYS A 499 33.21 15.14 15.50
C LYS A 499 34.35 14.70 14.56
N PRO A 500 35.24 15.61 14.13
CA PRO A 500 36.54 15.21 13.59
C PRO A 500 37.40 14.51 14.66
#